data_AF-A0A0A7CKP8-F1
#
_entry.id   AF-A0A0A7CKP8-F1
#
_cell.length_a   1.000
_cell.length_b   1.000
_cell.length_c   1.000
_cell.angle_alpha   90.00
_cell.angle_beta   90.00
_cell.angle_gamma   90.00
#
_symmetry.space_group_name_H-M   'P 1'
#
loop_
_entity.id
_entity.type
_entity.pdbx_description
1 polymer ?
#
loop_
_entity_poly.entity_id
_entity_poly.type
_entity_poly.pdbx_seq_one_letter_code
_entity_poly.pdbx_strand_id
1 'polypeptide(L)'
;YNLGVTLRKKYPEIFTTKTTTQQINLYSSPVHRCQQSAASQLMGLFPTGLYDLNISVAPASSKLLPPFENIQNELDGAAALPYGVSPFNMMIESEIVDVLIVPSEKSCPVAGDAIANYRKTQDQKYLDLTKPVSDMLKGAGYDPQKLVKKEYFSLHDIAEIFDETTSYLNFHDKLPSGITQDLYKVLQPLANIAFIGWYGEKEQYVRLITHGIAQHLQRALSKLQKEQPNDLRTKFALYSAHDYNVFAFVMAFGLTSLECQSQRARGEAPT
;
A
#
# COMPACT_ATOMS: atom_id res chain seq x y z
N TYR A 1 1.16 12.78 0.97
CA TYR A 1 1.16 14.05 1.73
C TYR A 1 -0.16 14.30 2.44
N ASN A 2 -1.27 14.55 1.73
CA ASN A 2 -2.55 14.92 2.34
C ASN A 2 -3.05 13.95 3.42
N LEU A 3 -2.89 12.64 3.23
CA LEU A 3 -3.20 11.64 4.26
C LEU A 3 -2.43 11.92 5.57
N GLY A 4 -1.14 12.25 5.49
CA GLY A 4 -0.32 12.58 6.65
C GLY A 4 -0.77 13.86 7.34
N VAL A 5 -1.09 14.90 6.58
CA VAL A 5 -1.64 16.15 7.13
C VAL A 5 -2.95 15.89 7.87
N THR A 6 -3.84 15.08 7.29
CA THR A 6 -5.11 14.70 7.91
C THR A 6 -4.90 13.92 9.21
N LEU A 7 -4.01 12.92 9.21
CA LEU A 7 -3.69 12.16 10.42
C LEU A 7 -3.08 13.04 11.51
N ARG A 8 -2.20 13.97 11.16
CA ARG A 8 -1.62 14.93 12.11
C ARG A 8 -2.68 15.81 12.75
N LYS A 9 -3.64 16.30 11.97
CA LYS A 9 -4.78 17.08 12.48
C LYS A 9 -5.71 16.25 13.35
N LYS A 10 -5.89 14.97 13.01
CA LYS A 10 -6.80 14.06 13.72
C LYS A 10 -6.22 13.53 15.04
N TYR A 11 -4.91 13.33 15.10
CA TYR A 11 -4.19 12.77 16.25
C TYR A 11 -3.03 13.69 16.69
N PRO A 12 -3.31 14.95 17.05
CA PRO A 12 -2.27 15.93 17.35
C PRO A 12 -1.38 15.52 18.54
N GLU A 13 -1.95 14.83 19.53
CA GLU A 13 -1.24 14.32 20.70
C GLU A 13 -0.08 13.36 20.38
N ILE A 14 -0.16 12.70 19.21
CA ILE A 14 0.89 11.81 18.69
C ILE A 14 1.89 12.60 17.83
N PHE A 15 1.43 13.56 17.04
CA PHE A 15 2.19 14.09 15.89
C PHE A 15 2.60 15.58 15.97
N THR A 16 2.39 16.29 17.09
CA THR A 16 2.75 17.73 17.16
C THR A 16 4.02 18.08 17.93
N THR A 17 4.43 17.38 19.00
CA THR A 17 5.68 17.76 19.74
C THR A 17 6.32 16.66 20.62
N LYS A 18 5.75 15.45 20.72
CA LYS A 18 6.20 14.43 21.70
C LYS A 18 6.86 13.19 21.13
N THR A 19 6.82 13.02 19.81
CA THR A 19 7.30 11.79 19.15
C THR A 19 8.58 12.12 18.42
N THR A 20 9.69 11.48 18.76
CA THR A 20 10.95 11.64 18.01
C THR A 20 11.00 10.69 16.81
N THR A 21 11.94 10.91 15.88
CA THR A 21 12.13 10.01 14.73
C THR A 21 12.45 8.57 15.15
N GLN A 22 13.09 8.38 16.31
CA GLN A 22 13.38 7.06 16.89
C GLN A 22 12.14 6.35 17.44
N GLN A 23 11.06 7.09 17.70
CA GLN A 23 9.79 6.54 18.20
C GLN A 23 8.84 6.14 17.06
N ILE A 24 9.30 6.20 15.82
CA ILE A 24 8.54 5.89 14.62
C ILE A 24 9.19 4.69 13.94
N ASN A 25 8.43 3.60 13.82
CA ASN A 25 8.84 2.45 13.02
C ASN A 25 8.19 2.56 11.65
N LEU A 26 9.02 2.51 10.60
CA LEU A 26 8.56 2.60 9.23
C LEU A 26 8.98 1.36 8.46
N TYR A 27 8.01 0.68 7.88
CA TYR A 27 8.22 -0.49 7.05
C TYR A 27 7.63 -0.22 5.67
N SER A 28 8.35 -0.61 4.62
CA SER A 28 7.85 -0.52 3.26
C SER A 28 8.21 -1.77 2.47
N SER A 29 7.34 -2.15 1.54
CA SER A 29 7.71 -3.13 0.52
C SER A 29 8.89 -2.59 -0.31
N PRO A 30 9.66 -3.46 -1.00
CA PRO A 30 10.78 -3.05 -1.85
C PRO A 30 10.35 -2.27 -3.11
N VAL A 31 9.06 -1.96 -3.27
CA VAL A 31 8.52 -1.27 -4.43
C VAL A 31 8.61 0.25 -4.25
N HIS A 32 9.19 0.94 -5.24
CA HIS A 32 9.42 2.40 -5.19
C HIS A 32 8.16 3.22 -4.86
N ARG A 33 7.00 2.88 -5.42
CA ARG A 33 5.75 3.62 -5.15
C ARG A 33 5.33 3.56 -3.68
N CYS A 34 5.62 2.46 -2.98
CA CYS A 34 5.32 2.30 -1.55
C CYS A 34 6.29 3.13 -0.71
N GLN A 35 7.58 3.15 -1.07
CA GLN A 35 8.60 3.95 -0.40
C GLN A 35 8.33 5.46 -0.56
N GLN A 36 8.01 5.89 -1.78
CA GLN A 36 7.66 7.29 -2.07
C GLN A 36 6.36 7.71 -1.38
N SER A 37 5.37 6.81 -1.31
CA SER A 37 4.12 7.07 -0.59
C SER A 37 4.35 7.25 0.91
N ALA A 38 5.17 6.39 1.52
CA ALA A 38 5.58 6.51 2.92
C ALA A 38 6.29 7.85 3.19
N ALA A 39 7.31 8.18 2.41
CA ALA A 39 8.03 9.45 2.53
C ALA A 39 7.07 10.65 2.40
N SER A 40 6.20 10.61 1.39
CA SER A 40 5.19 11.65 1.16
C SER A 40 4.18 11.76 2.30
N GLN A 41 3.79 10.66 2.93
CA GLN A 41 2.89 10.66 4.10
C GLN A 41 3.61 11.23 5.33
N LEU A 42 4.87 10.87 5.55
CA LEU A 42 5.68 11.38 6.66
C LEU A 42 5.94 12.89 6.56
N MET A 43 6.16 13.42 5.35
CA MET A 43 6.24 14.88 5.14
C MET A 43 4.95 15.61 5.56
N GLY A 44 3.79 14.96 5.48
CA GLY A 44 2.53 15.52 5.96
C GLY A 44 2.32 15.36 7.46
N LEU A 45 2.78 14.23 8.03
CA LEU A 45 2.73 13.96 9.48
C LEU A 45 3.69 14.83 10.27
N PHE A 46 4.89 15.04 9.73
CA PHE A 46 6.02 15.73 10.35
C PHE A 46 6.58 16.75 9.35
N PRO A 47 5.99 17.95 9.25
CA PRO A 47 6.46 18.94 8.30
C PRO A 47 7.86 19.43 8.65
N THR A 48 8.47 20.09 7.67
CA THR A 48 9.70 20.87 7.79
C THR A 48 9.71 21.78 9.01
N GLY A 49 10.82 21.78 9.75
CA GLY A 49 11.01 22.61 10.94
C GLY A 49 10.28 22.13 12.19
N LEU A 50 9.62 20.95 12.16
CA LEU A 50 8.99 20.38 13.34
C LEU A 50 10.00 19.92 14.39
N TYR A 51 11.10 19.33 13.94
CA TYR A 51 12.18 18.87 14.81
C TYR A 51 13.35 19.83 14.72
N ASP A 52 13.95 20.12 15.86
CA ASP A 52 15.16 20.94 15.98
C ASP A 52 16.41 20.11 15.62
N LEU A 53 16.44 19.60 14.39
CA LEU A 53 17.56 18.84 13.84
C LEU A 53 18.59 19.81 13.28
N ASN A 54 19.31 20.47 14.18
CA ASN A 54 20.41 21.36 13.82
C ASN A 54 21.70 20.58 13.58
N ILE A 55 22.66 21.24 12.93
CA ILE A 55 24.01 20.70 12.76
C ILE A 55 24.57 20.33 14.13
N SER A 56 24.85 19.04 14.33
CA SER A 56 25.27 18.48 15.62
C SER A 56 26.76 18.65 15.91
N VAL A 57 27.51 19.18 14.93
CA VAL A 57 28.94 19.38 15.04
C VAL A 57 29.20 20.68 15.80
N ALA A 58 30.14 20.65 16.76
CA ALA A 58 30.51 21.84 17.52
C ALA A 58 30.91 23.00 16.57
N PRO A 59 30.53 24.26 16.86
CA PRO A 59 30.77 25.39 15.97
C PRO A 59 32.24 25.59 15.58
N ALA A 60 33.17 25.22 16.46
CA ALA A 60 34.62 25.30 16.23
C ALA A 60 35.23 24.04 15.59
N SER A 61 34.43 23.11 15.10
CA SER A 61 34.94 21.85 14.54
C SER A 61 35.63 22.07 13.20
N SER A 62 36.73 21.36 12.99
CA SER A 62 37.43 21.26 11.70
C SER A 62 36.57 20.64 10.57
N LYS A 63 35.38 20.11 10.88
CA LYS A 63 34.40 19.67 9.88
C LYS A 63 33.52 20.81 9.35
N LEU A 64 33.42 21.92 10.08
CA LEU A 64 32.65 23.11 9.68
C LEU A 64 33.57 24.25 9.23
N LEU A 65 34.71 24.39 9.90
CA LEU A 65 35.66 25.47 9.64
C LEU A 65 36.98 24.92 9.07
N PRO A 66 37.47 25.44 7.94
CA PRO A 66 38.81 25.13 7.45
C PRO A 66 39.89 25.73 8.39
N PRO A 67 41.14 25.26 8.35
CA PRO A 67 42.21 25.66 9.27
C PRO A 67 42.82 27.03 8.91
N PHE A 68 42.00 28.06 8.76
CA PHE A 68 42.45 29.44 8.61
C PHE A 68 42.03 30.29 9.82
N GLU A 69 42.79 31.33 10.10
CA GLU A 69 42.51 32.26 11.20
C GLU A 69 41.32 33.19 10.86
N ASN A 70 40.56 33.58 11.88
CA ASN A 70 39.47 34.58 11.81
C ASN A 70 38.28 34.22 10.91
N ILE A 71 38.02 32.94 10.65
CA ILE A 71 36.80 32.51 9.95
C ILE A 71 35.61 32.44 10.91
N GLN A 72 34.47 32.98 10.48
CA GLN A 72 33.19 32.87 11.19
C GLN A 72 32.41 31.64 10.69
N ASN A 73 31.77 30.93 11.62
CA ASN A 73 30.88 29.83 11.26
C ASN A 73 29.48 30.36 10.90
N GLU A 74 29.20 30.49 9.60
CA GLU A 74 27.88 30.90 9.10
C GLU A 74 26.79 29.82 9.30
N LEU A 75 27.18 28.60 9.66
CA LEU A 75 26.29 27.46 9.85
C LEU A 75 25.90 27.24 11.32
N ASP A 76 26.33 28.11 12.23
CA ASP A 76 25.98 27.99 13.64
C ASP A 76 24.45 28.13 13.84
N GLY A 77 23.85 27.17 14.55
CA GLY A 77 22.40 27.08 14.70
C GLY A 77 21.62 26.76 13.41
N ALA A 78 22.29 26.48 12.29
CA ALA A 78 21.61 26.12 11.05
C ALA A 78 21.03 24.69 11.13
N ALA A 79 19.91 24.48 10.42
CA ALA A 79 19.31 23.17 10.26
C ALA A 79 20.27 22.21 9.54
N ALA A 80 20.29 20.95 9.96
CA ALA A 80 21.16 19.91 9.37
C ALA A 80 20.78 19.56 7.93
N LEU A 81 19.52 19.76 7.54
CA LEU A 81 19.02 19.57 6.18
C LEU A 81 18.27 20.83 5.71
N PRO A 82 18.22 21.10 4.39
CA PRO A 82 17.48 22.22 3.83
C PRO A 82 16.04 22.27 4.35
N TYR A 83 15.58 23.47 4.69
CA TYR A 83 14.24 23.73 5.23
C TYR A 83 13.91 22.96 6.53
N GLY A 84 14.88 22.36 7.23
CA GLY A 84 14.61 21.58 8.44
C GLY A 84 13.81 20.30 8.16
N VAL A 85 14.03 19.68 6.98
CA VAL A 85 13.49 18.34 6.69
C VAL A 85 14.05 17.33 7.70
N SER A 86 13.22 16.38 8.11
CA SER A 86 13.61 15.34 9.04
C SER A 86 13.69 13.99 8.33
N PRO A 87 14.84 13.30 8.37
CA PRO A 87 14.98 11.99 7.78
C PRO A 87 14.29 10.94 8.67
N PHE A 88 13.67 9.95 8.04
CA PHE A 88 13.08 8.79 8.70
C PHE A 88 13.74 7.53 8.17
N ASN A 89 14.11 6.63 9.08
CA ASN A 89 14.66 5.34 8.70
C ASN A 89 13.52 4.43 8.24
N MET A 90 13.59 3.99 6.99
CA MET A 90 12.65 3.04 6.39
C MET A 90 13.28 1.65 6.40
N MET A 91 12.64 0.69 7.04
CA MET A 91 13.00 -0.72 6.95
C MET A 91 12.38 -1.29 5.68
N ILE A 92 13.24 -1.82 4.81
CA ILE A 92 12.87 -2.42 3.53
C ILE A 92 13.58 -3.75 3.46
N GLU A 93 12.81 -4.83 3.33
CA GLU A 93 13.34 -6.16 3.07
C GLU A 93 13.29 -6.44 1.57
N SER A 94 14.18 -7.32 1.09
CA SER A 94 14.08 -7.79 -0.29
C SER A 94 12.83 -8.66 -0.48
N GLU A 95 12.27 -8.67 -1.68
CA GLU A 95 11.04 -9.42 -2.01
C GLU A 95 11.12 -10.90 -1.60
N ILE A 96 12.31 -11.50 -1.64
CA ILE A 96 12.52 -12.92 -1.34
C ILE A 96 12.47 -13.20 0.17
N VAL A 97 12.83 -12.25 1.02
CA VAL A 97 12.94 -12.44 2.48
C VAL A 97 11.91 -11.63 3.26
N ASP A 98 11.09 -10.82 2.58
CA ASP A 98 10.03 -10.03 3.21
C ASP A 98 8.89 -10.94 3.69
N VAL A 99 9.00 -11.37 4.94
CA VAL A 99 7.94 -12.11 5.65
C VAL A 99 7.01 -11.18 6.43
N LEU A 100 7.27 -9.87 6.42
CA LEU A 100 6.49 -8.89 7.17
C LEU A 100 5.29 -8.44 6.34
N ILE A 101 5.57 -7.90 5.15
CA ILE A 101 4.56 -7.31 4.29
C ILE A 101 3.97 -8.42 3.42
N VAL A 102 4.78 -9.13 2.63
CA VAL A 102 4.29 -10.21 1.75
C VAL A 102 5.40 -11.19 1.37
N PRO A 103 5.27 -12.49 1.70
CA PRO A 103 6.16 -13.48 1.15
C PRO A 103 5.90 -13.64 -0.35
N SER A 104 6.92 -13.42 -1.17
CA SER A 104 6.80 -13.58 -2.63
C SER A 104 6.45 -15.02 -3.02
N GLU A 105 5.85 -15.21 -4.20
CA GLU A 105 5.64 -16.55 -4.77
C GLU A 105 6.94 -17.34 -4.88
N LYS A 106 8.07 -16.64 -5.11
CA LYS A 106 9.41 -17.25 -5.14
C LYS A 106 9.82 -17.80 -3.78
N SER A 107 9.40 -17.14 -2.70
CA SER A 107 9.65 -17.56 -1.31
C SER A 107 8.68 -18.65 -0.85
N CYS A 108 7.50 -18.74 -1.47
CA CYS A 108 6.42 -19.65 -1.11
C CYS A 108 5.80 -20.34 -2.35
N PRO A 109 6.56 -21.19 -3.08
CA PRO A 109 6.13 -21.72 -4.38
C PRO A 109 4.86 -22.56 -4.29
N VAL A 110 4.70 -23.36 -3.23
CA VAL A 110 3.50 -24.18 -3.01
C VAL A 110 2.24 -23.32 -2.87
N ALA A 111 2.34 -22.15 -2.22
CA ALA A 111 1.23 -21.22 -2.11
C ALA A 111 0.94 -20.54 -3.46
N GLY A 112 1.99 -20.11 -4.17
CA GLY A 112 1.88 -19.53 -5.51
C GLY A 112 1.16 -20.46 -6.48
N ASP A 113 1.58 -21.72 -6.59
CA ASP A 113 0.95 -22.71 -7.47
C ASP A 113 -0.52 -22.96 -7.12
N ALA A 114 -0.84 -23.03 -5.83
CA ALA A 114 -2.22 -23.25 -5.38
C ALA A 114 -3.11 -22.04 -5.70
N ILE A 115 -2.63 -20.81 -5.48
CA ILE A 115 -3.34 -19.57 -5.84
C ILE A 115 -3.52 -19.48 -7.35
N ALA A 116 -2.48 -19.76 -8.14
CA ALA A 116 -2.54 -19.75 -9.60
C ALA A 116 -3.57 -20.77 -10.14
N ASN A 117 -3.61 -21.98 -9.57
CA ASN A 117 -4.60 -22.99 -9.94
C ASN A 117 -6.02 -22.57 -9.54
N TYR A 118 -6.19 -21.96 -8.37
CA TYR A 118 -7.48 -21.45 -7.94
C TYR A 118 -8.01 -20.34 -8.86
N ARG A 119 -7.14 -19.41 -9.29
CA ARG A 119 -7.53 -18.35 -10.25
C ARG A 119 -8.09 -18.93 -11.55
N LYS A 120 -7.50 -20.02 -12.07
CA LYS A 120 -8.02 -20.72 -13.26
C LYS A 120 -9.42 -21.31 -13.04
N THR A 121 -9.71 -21.81 -11.83
CA THR A 121 -11.07 -22.32 -11.55
C THR A 121 -12.09 -21.18 -11.45
N GLN A 122 -11.68 -20.00 -10.98
CA GLN A 122 -12.56 -18.82 -10.95
C GLN A 122 -12.92 -18.33 -12.35
N ASP A 123 -11.97 -18.32 -13.29
CA ASP A 123 -12.24 -17.95 -14.69
C ASP A 123 -13.36 -18.81 -15.28
N GLN A 124 -13.35 -20.12 -15.02
CA GLN A 124 -14.40 -21.04 -15.47
C GLN A 124 -15.72 -20.84 -14.71
N LYS A 125 -15.66 -20.57 -13.41
CA LYS A 125 -16.83 -20.43 -12.53
C LYS A 125 -17.66 -19.19 -12.86
N TYR A 126 -17.03 -18.09 -13.29
CA TYR A 126 -17.70 -16.81 -13.54
C TYR A 126 -17.87 -16.49 -15.04
N LEU A 127 -17.82 -17.51 -15.92
CA LEU A 127 -18.03 -17.32 -17.36
C LEU A 127 -19.39 -16.69 -17.70
N ASP A 128 -20.41 -16.96 -16.88
CA ASP A 128 -21.73 -16.35 -16.97
C ASP A 128 -21.67 -14.82 -16.87
N LEU A 129 -20.75 -14.31 -16.05
CA LEU A 129 -20.57 -12.87 -15.83
C LEU A 129 -19.55 -12.24 -16.81
N THR A 130 -18.49 -12.96 -17.15
CA THR A 130 -17.40 -12.38 -17.96
C THR A 130 -17.76 -12.29 -19.44
N LYS A 131 -18.55 -13.23 -19.99
CA LYS A 131 -18.94 -13.20 -21.42
C LYS A 131 -19.74 -11.95 -21.80
N PRO A 132 -20.83 -11.57 -21.10
CA PRO A 132 -21.56 -10.34 -21.42
C PRO A 132 -20.68 -9.09 -21.36
N VAL A 133 -19.82 -8.97 -20.35
CA VAL A 133 -18.88 -7.85 -20.21
C VAL A 133 -17.82 -7.87 -21.32
N SER A 134 -17.36 -9.05 -21.73
CA SER A 134 -16.47 -9.18 -22.88
C SER A 134 -17.11 -8.69 -24.18
N ASP A 135 -18.41 -8.92 -24.38
CA ASP A 135 -19.12 -8.42 -25.56
C ASP A 135 -19.32 -6.90 -25.51
N MET A 136 -19.56 -6.34 -24.32
CA MET A 136 -19.56 -4.88 -24.12
C MET A 136 -18.19 -4.27 -24.44
N LEU A 137 -17.09 -4.90 -23.98
CA LEU A 137 -15.73 -4.49 -24.28
C LEU A 137 -15.42 -4.54 -25.78
N LYS A 138 -15.87 -5.59 -26.50
CA LYS A 138 -15.81 -5.65 -27.97
C LYS A 138 -16.54 -4.48 -28.61
N GLY A 139 -17.74 -4.16 -28.13
CA GLY A 139 -18.51 -2.99 -28.56
C GLY A 139 -17.79 -1.65 -28.31
N ALA A 140 -16.97 -1.58 -27.26
CA ALA A 140 -16.09 -0.45 -26.95
C ALA A 140 -14.78 -0.43 -27.76
N GLY A 141 -14.54 -1.40 -28.64
CA GLY A 141 -13.36 -1.50 -29.50
C GLY A 141 -12.22 -2.38 -28.96
N TYR A 142 -12.44 -3.11 -27.86
CA TYR A 142 -11.45 -4.02 -27.27
C TYR A 142 -11.60 -5.42 -27.85
N ASP A 143 -10.61 -5.87 -28.62
CA ASP A 143 -10.62 -7.17 -29.28
C ASP A 143 -9.84 -8.21 -28.45
N PRO A 144 -10.52 -9.19 -27.83
CA PRO A 144 -9.86 -10.20 -26.99
C PRO A 144 -8.90 -11.09 -27.78
N GLN A 145 -9.13 -11.29 -29.07
CA GLN A 145 -8.25 -12.11 -29.89
C GLN A 145 -6.93 -11.40 -30.21
N LYS A 146 -6.97 -10.06 -30.30
CA LYS A 146 -5.76 -9.24 -30.48
C LYS A 146 -5.01 -9.04 -29.17
N LEU A 147 -5.72 -8.75 -28.08
CA LEU A 147 -5.11 -8.37 -26.80
C LEU A 147 -4.62 -9.58 -26.00
N VAL A 148 -5.43 -10.64 -25.90
CA VAL A 148 -5.16 -11.78 -25.00
C VAL A 148 -5.21 -13.14 -25.69
N LYS A 149 -5.42 -13.18 -27.02
CA LYS A 149 -5.46 -14.41 -27.84
C LYS A 149 -6.57 -15.39 -27.38
N LYS A 150 -7.70 -14.86 -26.92
CA LYS A 150 -8.87 -15.63 -26.46
C LYS A 150 -10.14 -15.19 -27.21
N GLU A 151 -11.15 -16.04 -27.22
CA GLU A 151 -12.47 -15.73 -27.79
C GLU A 151 -13.23 -14.65 -26.98
N TYR A 152 -12.98 -14.60 -25.67
CA TYR A 152 -13.54 -13.65 -24.72
C TYR A 152 -12.50 -13.30 -23.64
N PHE A 153 -12.69 -12.17 -22.99
CA PHE A 153 -11.87 -11.77 -21.84
C PHE A 153 -12.22 -12.62 -20.61
N SER A 154 -11.20 -13.19 -19.96
CA SER A 154 -11.36 -13.89 -18.69
C SER A 154 -11.53 -12.90 -17.53
N LEU A 155 -11.77 -13.41 -16.33
CA LEU A 155 -11.95 -12.57 -15.14
C LEU A 155 -10.68 -11.76 -14.86
N HIS A 156 -9.52 -12.38 -15.04
CA HIS A 156 -8.23 -11.71 -14.94
C HIS A 156 -8.05 -10.60 -15.97
N ASP A 157 -8.35 -10.87 -17.25
CA ASP A 157 -8.18 -9.88 -18.32
C ASP A 157 -9.08 -8.65 -18.09
N ILE A 158 -10.32 -8.87 -17.62
CA ILE A 158 -11.25 -7.79 -17.24
C ILE A 158 -10.70 -6.96 -16.09
N ALA A 159 -10.07 -7.58 -15.10
CA ALA A 159 -9.47 -6.88 -13.97
C ALA A 159 -8.29 -5.99 -14.39
N GLU A 160 -7.45 -6.45 -15.33
CA GLU A 160 -6.37 -5.64 -15.88
C GLU A 160 -6.91 -4.43 -16.66
N ILE A 161 -7.94 -4.64 -17.49
CA ILE A 161 -8.60 -3.54 -18.19
C ILE A 161 -9.21 -2.54 -17.21
N PHE A 162 -9.81 -3.01 -16.12
CA PHE A 162 -10.37 -2.15 -15.07
C PHE A 162 -9.30 -1.32 -14.36
N ASP A 163 -8.16 -1.92 -14.02
CA ASP A 163 -7.04 -1.24 -13.36
C ASP A 163 -6.45 -0.13 -14.24
N GLU A 164 -6.20 -0.44 -15.51
CA GLU A 164 -5.72 0.54 -16.51
C GLU A 164 -6.75 1.65 -16.76
N THR A 165 -8.04 1.29 -16.85
CA THR A 165 -9.14 2.27 -17.01
C THR A 165 -9.22 3.20 -15.81
N THR A 166 -9.07 2.67 -14.60
CA THR A 166 -9.10 3.45 -13.35
C THR A 166 -7.88 4.37 -13.25
N SER A 167 -6.70 3.88 -13.65
CA SER A 167 -5.48 4.68 -13.72
C SER A 167 -5.62 5.83 -14.73
N TYR A 168 -6.16 5.55 -15.92
CA TYR A 168 -6.45 6.58 -16.94
C TYR A 168 -7.45 7.62 -16.42
N LEU A 169 -8.54 7.18 -15.78
CA LEU A 169 -9.54 8.06 -15.20
C LEU A 169 -8.93 9.00 -14.16
N ASN A 170 -8.10 8.49 -13.25
CA ASN A 170 -7.45 9.30 -12.23
C ASN A 170 -6.44 10.30 -12.80
N PHE A 171 -5.78 9.97 -13.92
CA PHE A 171 -4.78 10.85 -14.53
C PHE A 171 -5.40 11.92 -15.46
N HIS A 172 -6.45 11.56 -16.21
CA HIS A 172 -7.06 12.43 -17.21
C HIS A 172 -8.42 13.01 -16.82
N ASP A 173 -8.96 12.64 -15.66
CA ASP A 173 -10.29 13.03 -15.17
C ASP A 173 -11.43 12.69 -16.17
N LYS A 174 -11.24 11.64 -16.97
CA LYS A 174 -12.23 11.12 -17.93
C LYS A 174 -11.96 9.64 -18.23
N LEU A 175 -13.00 8.92 -18.62
CA LEU A 175 -12.86 7.53 -19.08
C LEU A 175 -12.13 7.46 -20.45
N PRO A 176 -11.41 6.37 -20.74
CA PRO A 176 -10.89 6.09 -22.07
C PRO A 176 -11.98 6.10 -23.14
N SER A 177 -11.61 6.45 -24.37
CA SER A 177 -12.55 6.42 -25.50
C SER A 177 -13.18 5.04 -25.67
N GLY A 178 -14.50 5.00 -25.84
CA GLY A 178 -15.27 3.76 -25.99
C GLY A 178 -15.74 3.15 -24.66
N ILE A 179 -15.09 3.43 -23.53
CA ILE A 179 -15.55 2.97 -22.22
C ILE A 179 -16.59 3.94 -21.67
N THR A 180 -17.85 3.47 -21.62
CA THR A 180 -18.95 4.22 -21.00
C THR A 180 -18.94 4.08 -19.47
N GLN A 181 -19.67 4.96 -18.79
CA GLN A 181 -19.86 4.86 -17.33
C GLN A 181 -20.53 3.54 -16.92
N ASP A 182 -21.46 3.04 -17.72
CA ASP A 182 -22.14 1.77 -17.42
C ASP A 182 -21.22 0.56 -17.61
N LEU A 183 -20.37 0.57 -18.65
CA LEU A 183 -19.32 -0.42 -18.81
C LEU A 183 -18.33 -0.36 -17.63
N TYR A 184 -17.87 0.84 -17.26
CA TYR A 184 -16.96 1.01 -16.12
C TYR A 184 -17.53 0.44 -14.81
N LYS A 185 -18.82 0.68 -14.53
CA LYS A 185 -19.50 0.17 -13.33
C LYS A 185 -19.58 -1.36 -13.29
N VAL A 186 -19.73 -2.04 -14.43
CA VAL A 186 -19.79 -3.52 -14.46
C VAL A 186 -18.41 -4.18 -14.44
N LEU A 187 -17.35 -3.47 -14.88
CA LEU A 187 -15.97 -3.95 -14.76
C LEU A 187 -15.54 -4.08 -13.28
N GLN A 188 -15.88 -3.08 -12.45
CA GLN A 188 -15.44 -3.01 -11.06
C GLN A 188 -15.76 -4.27 -10.21
N PRO A 189 -17.01 -4.75 -10.12
CA PRO A 189 -17.31 -5.92 -9.29
C PRO A 189 -16.63 -7.19 -9.81
N LEU A 190 -16.42 -7.34 -11.12
CA LEU A 190 -15.67 -8.47 -11.68
C LEU A 190 -14.18 -8.39 -11.35
N ALA A 191 -13.59 -7.20 -11.44
CA ALA A 191 -12.22 -6.95 -11.01
C ALA A 191 -12.03 -7.31 -9.52
N ASN A 192 -13.00 -7.01 -8.65
CA ASN A 192 -12.96 -7.41 -7.24
C ASN A 192 -12.99 -8.94 -7.05
N ILE A 193 -13.79 -9.68 -7.83
CA ILE A 193 -13.79 -11.15 -7.79
C ILE A 193 -12.43 -11.68 -8.27
N ALA A 194 -11.86 -11.12 -9.34
CA ALA A 194 -10.54 -11.48 -9.82
C ALA A 194 -9.47 -11.26 -8.74
N PHE A 195 -9.57 -10.13 -8.05
CA PHE A 195 -8.66 -9.74 -6.97
C PHE A 195 -8.76 -10.69 -5.77
N ILE A 196 -9.98 -11.15 -5.40
CA ILE A 196 -10.15 -12.19 -4.37
C ILE A 196 -9.44 -13.50 -4.77
N GLY A 197 -9.34 -13.79 -6.07
CA GLY A 197 -8.59 -14.95 -6.58
C GLY A 197 -7.13 -14.99 -6.13
N TRP A 198 -6.50 -13.84 -5.83
CA TRP A 198 -5.12 -13.77 -5.32
C TRP A 198 -4.95 -14.33 -3.91
N TYR A 199 -6.04 -14.55 -3.18
CA TYR A 199 -6.03 -15.10 -1.83
C TYR A 199 -6.34 -16.59 -1.79
N GLY A 200 -6.45 -17.24 -2.95
CA GLY A 200 -6.73 -18.68 -3.04
C GLY A 200 -8.08 -19.09 -2.45
N GLU A 201 -8.32 -20.40 -2.43
CA GLU A 201 -9.56 -20.97 -1.89
C GLU A 201 -9.58 -21.01 -0.35
N LYS A 202 -8.39 -21.17 0.24
CA LYS A 202 -8.23 -21.48 1.67
C LYS A 202 -7.82 -20.24 2.45
N GLU A 203 -8.45 -20.04 3.60
CA GLU A 203 -8.17 -18.95 4.54
C GLU A 203 -6.68 -18.82 4.91
N GLN A 204 -5.95 -19.93 4.91
CA GLN A 204 -4.51 -19.97 5.19
C GLN A 204 -3.67 -19.04 4.29
N TYR A 205 -4.11 -18.76 3.05
CA TYR A 205 -3.40 -17.86 2.15
C TYR A 205 -3.66 -16.38 2.49
N VAL A 206 -4.87 -16.03 2.93
CA VAL A 206 -5.15 -14.71 3.54
C VAL A 206 -4.29 -14.52 4.80
N ARG A 207 -4.18 -15.57 5.62
CA ARG A 207 -3.33 -15.53 6.81
C ARG A 207 -1.86 -15.34 6.44
N LEU A 208 -1.36 -15.99 5.40
CA LEU A 208 0.03 -15.83 4.95
C LEU A 208 0.39 -14.35 4.69
N ILE A 209 -0.52 -13.58 4.10
CA ILE A 209 -0.31 -12.15 3.79
C ILE A 209 -0.46 -11.26 5.04
N THR A 210 -1.39 -11.59 5.93
CA THR A 210 -1.70 -10.76 7.10
C THR A 210 -0.83 -11.07 8.32
N HIS A 211 -0.23 -12.27 8.40
CA HIS A 211 0.39 -12.80 9.61
C HIS A 211 1.54 -11.93 10.13
N GLY A 212 2.47 -11.52 9.25
CA GLY A 212 3.63 -10.72 9.65
C GLY A 212 3.23 -9.40 10.32
N ILE A 213 2.42 -8.59 9.62
CA ILE A 213 1.89 -7.33 10.15
C ILE A 213 1.04 -7.58 11.41
N ALA A 214 0.17 -8.60 11.43
CA ALA A 214 -0.68 -8.90 12.58
C ALA A 214 0.13 -9.26 13.83
N GLN A 215 1.16 -10.10 13.69
CA GLN A 215 2.07 -10.41 14.79
C GLN A 215 2.82 -9.16 15.28
N HIS A 216 3.27 -8.31 14.35
CA HIS A 216 3.99 -7.10 14.72
C HIS A 216 3.09 -6.11 15.48
N LEU A 217 1.85 -5.92 15.02
CA LEU A 217 0.82 -5.15 15.72
C LEU A 217 0.49 -5.74 17.09
N GLN A 218 0.29 -7.05 17.19
CA GLN A 218 0.01 -7.71 18.47
C GLN A 218 1.15 -7.52 19.48
N ARG A 219 2.41 -7.63 19.04
CA ARG A 219 3.58 -7.39 19.88
C ARG A 219 3.65 -5.93 20.31
N ALA A 220 3.39 -4.99 19.41
CA ALA A 220 3.37 -3.56 19.74
C ALA A 220 2.28 -3.22 20.77
N LEU A 221 1.06 -3.71 20.58
CA LEU A 221 -0.06 -3.53 21.52
C LEU A 221 0.21 -4.19 22.88
N SER A 222 0.79 -5.39 22.88
CA SER A 222 1.16 -6.09 24.13
C SER A 222 2.25 -5.34 24.91
N LYS A 223 3.18 -4.66 24.22
CA LYS A 223 4.18 -3.81 24.88
C LYS A 223 3.56 -2.55 25.45
N LEU A 224 2.67 -1.90 24.70
CA LEU A 224 1.93 -0.71 25.16
C LEU A 224 1.14 -0.99 26.45
N GLN A 225 0.63 -2.21 26.64
CA GLN A 225 -0.07 -2.60 27.86
C GLN A 225 0.84 -2.80 29.08
N LYS A 226 2.14 -3.06 28.87
CA LYS A 226 3.09 -3.43 29.93
C LYS A 226 4.05 -2.29 30.29
N GLU A 227 4.37 -1.43 29.34
CA GLU A 227 5.29 -0.31 29.52
C GLU A 227 4.54 0.90 30.08
N GLN A 228 5.21 1.66 30.96
CA GLN A 228 4.67 2.94 31.41
C GLN A 228 4.64 3.91 30.22
N PRO A 229 3.66 4.84 30.14
CA PRO A 229 3.51 5.76 29.00
C PRO A 229 4.77 6.58 28.66
N ASN A 230 5.64 6.81 29.64
CA ASN A 230 6.88 7.57 29.49
C ASN A 230 8.07 6.73 28.96
N ASP A 231 7.95 5.40 28.97
CA ASP A 231 9.02 4.47 28.54
C ASP A 231 8.82 3.93 27.12
N LEU A 232 7.74 4.34 26.45
CA LEU A 232 7.38 3.84 25.13
C LEU A 232 8.43 4.20 24.08
N ARG A 233 9.18 3.17 23.67
CA ARG A 233 10.20 3.27 22.61
C ARG A 233 9.59 3.45 21.22
N THR A 234 8.35 2.99 21.01
CA THR A 234 7.64 3.15 19.73
C THR A 234 6.25 3.73 20.01
N LYS A 235 5.93 4.85 19.35
CA LYS A 235 4.62 5.53 19.45
C LYS A 235 3.81 5.42 18.17
N PHE A 236 4.47 5.16 17.03
CA PHE A 236 3.81 5.02 15.75
C PHE A 236 4.51 3.98 14.89
N ALA A 237 3.73 3.16 14.19
CA ALA A 237 4.21 2.22 13.19
C ALA A 237 3.45 2.44 11.89
N LEU A 238 4.17 2.65 10.79
CA LEU A 238 3.62 2.78 9.45
C LEU A 238 4.09 1.60 8.59
N TYR A 239 3.14 0.93 7.96
CA TYR A 239 3.39 -0.13 6.98
C TYR A 239 2.92 0.37 5.62
N SER A 240 3.86 0.71 4.75
CA SER A 240 3.58 1.16 3.39
C SER A 240 3.67 -0.02 2.44
N ALA A 241 2.52 -0.49 2.01
CA ALA A 241 2.38 -1.74 1.28
C ALA A 241 1.43 -1.55 0.09
N HIS A 242 0.69 -2.60 -0.26
CA HIS A 242 -0.17 -2.63 -1.42
C HIS A 242 -1.65 -2.73 -1.04
N ASP A 243 -2.51 -2.48 -2.02
CA ASP A 243 -3.95 -2.74 -1.96
C ASP A 243 -4.25 -4.17 -1.50
N TYR A 244 -3.49 -5.15 -1.98
CA TYR A 244 -3.73 -6.54 -1.62
C TYR A 244 -3.36 -6.85 -0.15
N ASN A 245 -2.52 -6.05 0.50
CA ASN A 245 -2.31 -6.16 1.95
C ASN A 245 -3.53 -5.67 2.72
N VAL A 246 -4.03 -4.49 2.36
CA VAL A 246 -5.21 -3.89 3.02
C VAL A 246 -6.41 -4.81 2.84
N PHE A 247 -6.63 -5.29 1.63
CA PHE A 247 -7.76 -6.15 1.31
C PHE A 247 -7.66 -7.53 1.97
N ALA A 248 -6.45 -8.08 2.15
CA ALA A 248 -6.26 -9.29 2.98
C ALA A 248 -6.76 -9.09 4.41
N PHE A 249 -6.50 -7.93 5.02
CA PHE A 249 -7.01 -7.60 6.35
C PHE A 249 -8.53 -7.43 6.36
N VAL A 250 -9.12 -6.82 5.33
CA VAL A 250 -10.59 -6.73 5.18
C VAL A 250 -11.21 -8.13 5.15
N MET A 251 -10.60 -9.07 4.41
CA MET A 251 -11.03 -10.47 4.39
C MET A 251 -10.82 -11.17 5.74
N ALA A 252 -9.65 -11.00 6.36
CA ALA A 252 -9.32 -11.62 7.65
C ALA A 252 -10.24 -11.15 8.79
N PHE A 253 -10.76 -9.93 8.72
CA PHE A 253 -11.75 -9.40 9.66
C PHE A 253 -13.19 -9.76 9.31
N GLY A 254 -13.43 -10.56 8.27
CA GLY A 254 -14.77 -10.98 7.85
C GLY A 254 -15.62 -9.84 7.28
N LEU A 255 -14.99 -8.75 6.81
CA LEU A 255 -15.71 -7.60 6.26
C LEU A 255 -16.07 -7.77 4.77
N THR A 256 -15.52 -8.79 4.12
CA THR A 256 -15.85 -9.18 2.75
C THR A 256 -15.55 -10.66 2.52
N SER A 257 -16.13 -11.24 1.48
CA SER A 257 -15.88 -12.61 1.03
C SER A 257 -16.04 -12.71 -0.49
N LEU A 258 -15.61 -13.85 -1.07
CA LEU A 258 -15.89 -14.15 -2.47
C LEU A 258 -17.39 -14.14 -2.75
N GLU A 259 -18.17 -14.71 -1.83
CA GLU A 259 -19.63 -14.79 -1.94
C GLU A 259 -20.26 -13.39 -1.95
N CYS A 260 -19.84 -12.50 -1.05
CA CYS A 260 -20.27 -11.12 -1.02
C CYS A 260 -19.97 -10.38 -2.35
N GLN A 261 -18.75 -10.50 -2.90
CA GLN A 261 -18.44 -9.88 -4.19
C GLN A 261 -19.18 -10.55 -5.36
N SER A 262 -19.46 -11.85 -5.26
CA SER A 262 -20.23 -12.60 -6.25
C SER A 262 -21.69 -12.16 -6.33
N GLN A 263 -22.32 -11.92 -5.18
CA GLN A 263 -23.67 -11.37 -5.07
C GLN A 263 -23.70 -9.95 -5.66
N ARG A 264 -22.74 -9.10 -5.28
CA ARG A 264 -22.62 -7.74 -5.84
C ARG A 264 -22.49 -7.73 -7.37
N ALA A 265 -21.68 -8.62 -7.93
CA ALA A 265 -21.51 -8.71 -9.38
C ALA A 265 -22.78 -9.17 -10.11
N ARG A 266 -23.66 -9.91 -9.42
CA ARG A 266 -24.98 -10.32 -9.93
C ARG A 266 -26.08 -9.29 -9.68
N GLY A 267 -25.78 -8.17 -9.03
CA GLY A 267 -26.77 -7.18 -8.63
C GLY A 267 -27.63 -7.62 -7.44
N GLU A 268 -27.17 -8.62 -6.69
CA GLU A 268 -27.83 -9.14 -5.49
C GLU A 268 -27.38 -8.38 -4.24
N ALA A 269 -28.25 -8.34 -3.22
CA ALA A 269 -27.91 -7.78 -1.92
C ALA A 269 -26.96 -8.73 -1.18
N PRO A 270 -25.79 -8.25 -0.69
CA PRO A 270 -24.87 -9.10 0.05
C PRO A 270 -25.49 -9.61 1.36
N THR A 271 -25.30 -10.90 1.65
CA THR A 271 -25.74 -11.55 2.89
C THR A 271 -24.58 -11.76 3.86
#